data_AF-A0A9E7KW93-F1
#
_entry.id   AF-A0A9E7KW93-F1
#
_cell.length_a   1.000
_cell.length_b   1.000
_cell.length_c   1.000
_cell.angle_alpha   90.00
_cell.angle_beta   90.00
_cell.angle_gamma   90.00
#
_symmetry.space_group_name_H-M   'P 1'
#
loop_
_entity.id
_entity.type
_entity.pdbx_description
1 polymer ?
#
loop_
_entity_poly.entity_id
_entity_poly.type
_entity_poly.pdbx_seq_one_letter_code
_entity_poly.pdbx_strand_id
1 'polypeptide(L)'
;KRASREEKEEDGEQGSEFAKLPQECVLHVLSFTTPRDSCRSAVVSKAFLSGASSDALWERFIPSDYAEILSRAVHPVEFSSSKKELYFGLCKPILIDGGKLSFHLARSTGGKCYMVPSRNMWMEWGNVWRHWRRISHSDSRFGEVAELVSVCWLDIAGSINSGLLSKKTWYTAYIVFKLASGAYGLNSPPQKVSVSLGAYSSDSFITLQQDDDDDDEEEEEEEDKGKRKLRDDGWMEIELDDFYNDEGDKGERNIAGKVTDKMMGKTFSFDSENDNMLVDVEDRLPRIQAMIHAAEGNPIKKDLL
;
A
#
# COMPACT_ATOMS: atom_id res chain seq x y z
N LYS A 1 48.07 -10.88 -64.77
CA LYS A 1 47.75 -10.47 -63.38
C LYS A 1 46.69 -9.37 -63.39
N ARG A 2 45.43 -9.71 -63.14
CA ARG A 2 44.45 -8.92 -62.38
C ARG A 2 43.18 -9.77 -62.29
N ALA A 3 43.01 -10.43 -61.15
CA ALA A 3 41.76 -11.02 -60.74
C ALA A 3 40.98 -9.92 -60.02
N SER A 4 39.79 -9.59 -60.51
CA SER A 4 38.82 -8.77 -59.80
C SER A 4 37.91 -9.72 -59.01
N ARG A 5 38.04 -9.59 -57.71
CA ARG A 5 37.39 -10.27 -56.59
C ARG A 5 35.87 -10.11 -56.67
N GLU A 6 35.16 -11.23 -56.69
CA GLU A 6 33.74 -11.32 -56.36
C GLU A 6 33.58 -10.99 -54.87
N GLU A 7 32.80 -9.97 -54.56
CA GLU A 7 32.32 -9.69 -53.21
C GLU A 7 31.18 -10.67 -52.92
N LYS A 8 31.42 -11.62 -52.02
CA LYS A 8 30.35 -12.36 -51.36
C LYS A 8 29.81 -11.46 -50.24
N GLU A 9 28.57 -11.04 -50.39
CA GLU A 9 27.74 -10.59 -49.27
C GLU A 9 27.54 -11.79 -48.34
N GLU A 10 28.27 -11.81 -47.23
CA GLU A 10 27.93 -12.65 -46.08
C GLU A 10 26.75 -12.00 -45.38
N ASP A 11 25.55 -12.51 -45.69
CA ASP A 11 24.32 -12.23 -44.94
C ASP A 11 24.43 -12.92 -43.57
N GLY A 12 25.18 -12.28 -42.68
CA GLY A 12 25.37 -12.70 -41.30
C GLY A 12 24.13 -12.34 -40.48
N GLU A 13 23.11 -13.19 -40.54
CA GLU A 13 22.07 -13.22 -39.50
C GLU A 13 22.75 -13.64 -38.19
N GLN A 14 23.37 -12.67 -37.50
CA GLN A 14 23.80 -12.80 -36.11
C GLN A 14 22.54 -12.90 -35.25
N GLY A 15 21.87 -14.05 -35.31
CA GLY A 15 20.83 -14.43 -34.37
C GLY A 15 21.40 -14.25 -32.96
N SER A 16 20.71 -13.45 -32.14
CA SER A 16 21.20 -13.08 -30.82
C SER A 16 21.62 -14.33 -30.05
N GLU A 17 22.76 -14.28 -29.35
CA GLU A 17 23.33 -15.41 -28.62
C GLU A 17 22.31 -16.05 -27.65
N PHE A 18 21.38 -15.25 -27.15
CA PHE A 18 20.23 -15.65 -26.33
C PHE A 18 19.21 -16.55 -27.04
N ALA A 19 19.12 -16.50 -28.37
CA ALA A 19 18.25 -17.39 -29.14
C ALA A 19 18.71 -18.86 -29.11
N LYS A 20 19.96 -19.12 -28.68
CA LYS A 20 20.52 -20.46 -28.54
C LYS A 20 20.29 -21.07 -27.15
N LEU A 21 19.79 -20.30 -26.18
CA LEU A 21 19.54 -20.80 -24.83
C LEU A 21 18.28 -21.68 -24.81
N PRO A 22 18.31 -22.82 -24.10
CA PRO A 22 17.10 -23.60 -23.83
C PRO A 22 16.04 -22.77 -23.11
N GLN A 23 14.78 -22.99 -23.45
CA GLN A 23 13.64 -22.27 -22.86
C GLN A 23 13.62 -22.36 -21.32
N GLU A 24 13.98 -23.52 -20.77
CA GLU A 24 14.07 -23.74 -19.32
C GLU A 24 15.12 -22.83 -18.65
N CYS A 25 16.26 -22.58 -19.30
CA CYS A 25 17.27 -21.66 -18.79
C CYS A 25 16.74 -20.22 -18.74
N VAL A 26 16.02 -19.80 -19.78
CA VAL A 26 15.39 -18.47 -19.83
C VAL A 26 14.34 -18.32 -18.73
N LEU A 27 13.47 -19.32 -18.55
CA LEU A 27 12.46 -19.33 -17.49
C LEU A 27 13.08 -19.32 -16.10
N HIS A 28 14.18 -20.06 -15.91
CA HIS A 28 14.89 -20.08 -14.64
C HIS A 28 15.48 -18.71 -14.30
N VAL A 29 16.16 -18.06 -15.25
CA VAL A 29 16.68 -16.69 -15.06
C VAL A 29 15.55 -15.72 -14.75
N LEU A 30 14.47 -15.73 -15.55
CA LEU A 30 13.32 -14.85 -15.34
C LEU A 30 12.63 -15.07 -13.99
N SER A 31 12.66 -16.29 -13.45
CA SER A 31 12.04 -16.60 -12.15
C SER A 31 12.72 -15.96 -10.95
N PHE A 32 13.96 -15.49 -11.09
CA PHE A 32 14.66 -14.70 -10.07
C PHE A 32 14.49 -13.19 -10.27
N THR A 33 13.65 -12.77 -11.22
CA THR A 33 13.36 -11.36 -11.49
C THR A 33 11.96 -10.99 -11.02
N THR A 34 11.64 -9.69 -11.05
CA THR A 34 10.29 -9.23 -10.76
C THR A 34 9.37 -9.38 -11.99
N PRO A 35 8.03 -9.39 -11.80
CA PRO A 35 7.07 -9.32 -12.92
C PRO A 35 7.35 -8.15 -13.87
N ARG A 36 7.74 -6.99 -13.32
CA ARG A 36 8.12 -5.81 -14.10
C ARG A 36 9.34 -6.09 -14.98
N ASP A 37 10.40 -6.65 -14.41
CA ASP A 37 11.65 -6.90 -15.13
C ASP A 37 11.51 -8.04 -16.13
N SER A 38 10.67 -9.04 -15.84
CA SER A 38 10.28 -10.07 -16.79
C SER A 38 9.57 -9.48 -18.02
N CYS A 39 8.63 -8.54 -17.81
CA CYS A 39 7.98 -7.85 -18.91
C CYS A 39 8.96 -7.00 -19.74
N ARG A 40 9.91 -6.33 -19.08
CA ARG A 40 10.97 -5.57 -19.78
C ARG A 40 11.93 -6.47 -20.55
N SER A 41 12.26 -7.64 -20.02
CA SER A 41 13.13 -8.60 -20.69
C SER A 41 12.51 -9.15 -21.97
N ALA A 42 11.17 -9.17 -22.05
CA ALA A 42 10.44 -9.68 -23.22
C ALA A 42 10.80 -8.95 -24.53
N VAL A 43 11.23 -7.69 -24.49
CA VAL A 43 11.60 -6.94 -25.71
C VAL A 43 13.02 -7.21 -26.19
N VAL A 44 13.83 -7.93 -25.40
CA VAL A 44 15.26 -8.16 -25.69
C VAL A 44 15.46 -9.25 -26.76
N SER A 45 14.65 -10.32 -26.73
CA SER A 45 14.73 -11.41 -27.71
C SER A 45 13.43 -12.21 -27.78
N LYS A 46 13.23 -12.97 -28.87
CA LYS A 46 12.10 -13.91 -29.00
C LYS A 46 12.10 -14.98 -27.90
N ALA A 47 13.28 -15.41 -27.43
CA ALA A 47 13.39 -16.39 -26.35
C ALA A 47 12.89 -15.80 -25.02
N PHE A 48 13.29 -14.56 -24.69
CA PHE A 48 12.78 -13.86 -23.51
C PHE A 48 11.29 -13.52 -23.63
N LEU A 49 10.79 -13.15 -24.82
CA LEU A 49 9.37 -12.93 -25.05
C LEU A 49 8.54 -14.18 -24.77
N SER A 50 9.00 -15.34 -25.27
CA SER A 50 8.41 -16.65 -25.01
C SER A 50 8.43 -16.96 -23.51
N GLY A 51 9.57 -16.77 -22.85
CA GLY A 51 9.71 -16.98 -21.40
C GLY A 51 8.78 -16.10 -20.57
N ALA A 52 8.75 -14.80 -20.84
CA ALA A 52 7.93 -13.81 -20.14
C ALA A 52 6.42 -13.97 -20.39
N SER A 53 6.03 -14.78 -21.38
CA SER A 53 4.62 -15.09 -21.68
C SER A 53 4.19 -16.47 -21.17
N SER A 54 5.09 -17.25 -20.57
CA SER A 54 4.82 -18.60 -20.08
C SER A 54 4.08 -18.60 -18.75
N ASP A 55 2.97 -19.34 -18.66
CA ASP A 55 2.21 -19.50 -17.41
C ASP A 55 3.05 -20.13 -16.28
N ALA A 56 4.04 -20.97 -16.60
CA ALA A 56 4.95 -21.55 -15.61
C ALA A 56 5.79 -20.48 -14.89
N LEU A 57 6.09 -19.36 -15.56
CA LEU A 57 6.75 -18.21 -14.94
C LEU A 57 5.75 -17.44 -14.06
N TRP A 58 4.57 -17.13 -14.60
CA TRP A 58 3.55 -16.35 -13.88
C TRP A 58 3.01 -17.07 -12.65
N GLU A 59 3.00 -18.40 -12.64
CA GLU A 59 2.70 -19.19 -11.45
C GLU A 59 3.67 -18.92 -10.28
N ARG A 60 4.92 -18.51 -10.55
CA ARG A 60 5.88 -18.12 -9.51
C ARG A 60 5.66 -16.70 -8.97
N PHE A 61 5.02 -15.84 -9.76
CA PHE A 61 4.71 -14.46 -9.36
C PHE A 61 3.38 -14.33 -8.61
N ILE A 62 2.57 -15.37 -8.63
CA ILE A 62 1.31 -15.43 -7.89
C ILE A 62 1.59 -16.11 -6.54
N PRO A 63 1.04 -15.61 -5.43
CA PRO A 63 1.19 -16.28 -4.13
C PRO A 63 0.68 -17.71 -4.15
N SER A 64 1.37 -18.63 -3.49
CA SER A 64 0.98 -20.06 -3.48
C SER A 64 -0.40 -20.32 -2.85
N ASP A 65 -0.86 -19.43 -1.99
CA ASP A 65 -2.17 -19.44 -1.33
C ASP A 65 -3.25 -18.67 -2.11
N TYR A 66 -3.02 -18.31 -3.38
CA TYR A 66 -4.00 -17.56 -4.19
C TYR A 66 -5.38 -18.21 -4.25
N ALA A 67 -5.46 -19.55 -4.27
CA ALA A 67 -6.73 -20.26 -4.29
C ALA A 67 -7.55 -20.02 -3.00
N GLU A 68 -6.88 -19.94 -1.85
CA GLU A 68 -7.52 -19.58 -0.58
C GLU A 68 -8.02 -18.13 -0.62
N ILE A 69 -7.17 -17.21 -1.09
CA ILE A 69 -7.52 -15.79 -1.24
C ILE A 69 -8.75 -15.62 -2.14
N LEU A 70 -8.80 -16.31 -3.28
CA LEU A 70 -9.93 -16.29 -4.21
C LEU A 70 -11.21 -16.85 -3.60
N SER A 71 -11.12 -17.90 -2.78
CA SER A 71 -12.29 -18.47 -2.10
C SER A 71 -12.91 -17.53 -1.06
N ARG A 72 -12.13 -16.57 -0.57
CA ARG A 72 -12.54 -15.53 0.39
C ARG A 72 -13.06 -14.26 -0.29
N ALA A 73 -12.94 -14.17 -1.62
CA ALA A 73 -13.37 -13.00 -2.38
C ALA A 73 -14.89 -12.82 -2.34
N VAL A 74 -15.33 -11.57 -2.16
CA VAL A 74 -16.77 -11.21 -2.14
C VAL A 74 -17.40 -11.41 -3.52
N HIS A 75 -16.65 -11.09 -4.57
CA HIS A 75 -17.06 -11.31 -5.96
C HIS A 75 -16.03 -12.22 -6.63
N PRO A 76 -16.46 -13.18 -7.47
CA PRO A 76 -15.54 -14.02 -8.22
C PRO A 76 -14.59 -13.19 -9.09
N VAL A 77 -13.32 -13.58 -9.10
CA VAL A 77 -12.32 -13.01 -10.02
C VAL A 77 -12.37 -13.85 -11.30
N GLU A 78 -12.89 -13.26 -12.37
CA GLU A 78 -12.96 -13.90 -13.68
C GLU A 78 -11.58 -13.84 -14.39
N PHE A 79 -11.10 -14.96 -14.91
CA PHE A 79 -9.87 -15.03 -15.73
C PHE A 79 -9.95 -16.21 -16.72
N SER A 80 -9.33 -16.09 -17.91
CA SER A 80 -9.49 -17.07 -19.00
C SER A 80 -8.63 -18.35 -18.85
N SER A 81 -8.27 -18.70 -17.61
CA SER A 81 -7.35 -19.78 -17.22
C SER A 81 -5.85 -19.52 -17.36
N SER A 82 -5.42 -18.36 -17.89
CA SER A 82 -3.99 -17.97 -17.87
C SER A 82 -3.55 -17.45 -16.50
N LYS A 83 -2.37 -17.87 -16.04
CA LYS A 83 -1.74 -17.37 -14.81
C LYS A 83 -1.35 -15.90 -14.93
N LYS A 84 -0.94 -15.46 -16.12
CA LYS A 84 -0.64 -14.05 -16.40
C LYS A 84 -1.87 -13.17 -16.21
N GLU A 85 -3.01 -13.58 -16.76
CA GLU A 85 -4.27 -12.84 -16.60
C GLU A 85 -4.72 -12.81 -15.15
N LEU A 86 -4.62 -13.94 -14.45
CA LEU A 86 -4.91 -14.01 -13.01
C LEU A 86 -4.04 -13.02 -12.22
N TYR A 87 -2.73 -12.95 -12.49
CA TYR A 87 -1.83 -12.00 -11.84
C TYR A 87 -2.31 -10.55 -12.02
N PHE A 88 -2.62 -10.14 -13.24
CA PHE A 88 -3.12 -8.78 -13.51
C PHE A 88 -4.54 -8.54 -12.96
N GLY A 89 -5.36 -9.58 -12.86
CA GLY A 89 -6.63 -9.55 -12.14
C GLY A 89 -6.43 -9.25 -10.66
N LEU A 90 -5.48 -9.94 -10.02
CA LEU A 90 -5.13 -9.74 -8.60
C LEU A 90 -4.34 -8.45 -8.33
N CYS A 91 -3.75 -7.81 -9.35
CA CYS A 91 -3.21 -6.45 -9.21
C CYS A 91 -4.32 -5.40 -8.98
N LYS A 92 -5.58 -5.73 -9.31
CA LYS A 92 -6.73 -4.88 -9.00
C LYS A 92 -7.24 -5.22 -7.60
N PRO A 93 -7.57 -4.22 -6.76
CA PRO A 93 -8.12 -4.47 -5.44
C PRO A 93 -9.40 -5.32 -5.49
N ILE A 94 -9.37 -6.42 -4.76
CA ILE A 94 -10.54 -7.25 -4.48
C ILE A 94 -10.92 -7.12 -3.00
N LEU A 95 -12.20 -7.29 -2.70
CA LEU A 95 -12.70 -7.36 -1.32
C LEU A 95 -12.75 -8.81 -0.89
N ILE A 96 -12.23 -9.11 0.31
CA ILE A 96 -12.23 -10.45 0.90
C ILE A 96 -12.92 -10.43 2.27
N ASP A 97 -13.27 -11.61 2.78
CA ASP A 97 -13.86 -11.83 4.12
C ASP A 97 -15.15 -11.04 4.37
N GLY A 98 -16.01 -10.97 3.35
CA GLY A 98 -17.26 -10.20 3.43
C GLY A 98 -17.04 -8.68 3.41
N GLY A 99 -15.94 -8.21 2.80
CA GLY A 99 -15.61 -6.80 2.68
C GLY A 99 -14.90 -6.21 3.89
N LYS A 100 -14.40 -7.07 4.78
CA LYS A 100 -13.63 -6.67 5.98
C LYS A 100 -12.18 -6.33 5.68
N LEU A 101 -11.67 -6.78 4.53
CA LEU A 101 -10.33 -6.52 4.04
C LEU A 101 -10.37 -6.32 2.53
N SER A 102 -9.39 -5.58 2.02
CA SER A 102 -9.10 -5.53 0.60
C SER A 102 -7.72 -6.12 0.33
N PHE A 103 -7.59 -6.92 -0.72
CA PHE A 103 -6.35 -7.53 -1.16
C PHE A 103 -6.01 -7.11 -2.59
N HIS A 104 -4.72 -6.93 -2.86
CA HIS A 104 -4.17 -6.88 -4.22
C HIS A 104 -2.69 -7.27 -4.23
N LEU A 105 -2.15 -7.51 -5.42
CA LEU A 105 -0.72 -7.66 -5.65
C LEU A 105 -0.10 -6.31 -6.05
N ALA A 106 1.07 -6.03 -5.48
CA ALA A 106 1.94 -4.96 -5.95
C ALA A 106 2.38 -5.28 -7.39
N ARG A 107 1.88 -4.52 -8.35
CA ARG A 107 2.04 -4.79 -9.79
C ARG A 107 3.49 -4.94 -10.26
N SER A 108 4.44 -4.31 -9.57
CA SER A 108 5.85 -4.37 -9.91
C SER A 108 6.57 -5.59 -9.38
N THR A 109 6.24 -6.04 -8.16
CA THR A 109 6.99 -7.06 -7.42
C THR A 109 6.22 -8.37 -7.27
N GLY A 110 4.89 -8.34 -7.35
CA GLY A 110 4.02 -9.46 -6.99
C GLY A 110 3.81 -9.63 -5.48
N GLY A 111 4.27 -8.67 -4.68
CA GLY A 111 4.09 -8.70 -3.23
C GLY A 111 2.63 -8.54 -2.83
N LYS A 112 2.25 -9.12 -1.68
CA LYS A 112 0.88 -9.03 -1.16
C LYS A 112 0.63 -7.65 -0.53
N CYS A 113 -0.53 -7.07 -0.80
CA CYS A 113 -0.97 -5.80 -0.22
C CYS A 113 -2.37 -5.96 0.37
N TYR A 114 -2.54 -5.56 1.64
CA TYR A 114 -3.81 -5.63 2.34
C TYR A 114 -4.23 -4.28 2.90
N MET A 115 -5.53 -3.97 2.82
CA MET A 115 -6.09 -2.77 3.46
C MET A 115 -7.27 -3.13 4.37
N VAL A 116 -7.27 -2.50 5.54
CA VAL A 116 -8.34 -2.57 6.54
C VAL A 116 -9.23 -1.32 6.39
N PRO A 117 -10.54 -1.47 6.13
CA PRO A 117 -11.45 -0.34 6.10
C PRO A 117 -11.67 0.24 7.49
N SER A 118 -12.04 1.52 7.57
CA SER A 118 -12.36 2.20 8.82
C SER A 118 -13.42 1.47 9.67
N ARG A 119 -14.39 0.81 9.02
CA ARG A 119 -15.43 0.01 9.69
C ARG A 119 -14.88 -1.14 10.54
N ASN A 120 -13.70 -1.62 10.20
CA ASN A 120 -12.99 -2.70 10.88
C ASN A 120 -11.85 -2.19 11.77
N MET A 121 -11.71 -0.88 11.91
CA MET A 121 -10.76 -0.25 12.81
C MET A 121 -11.44 0.07 14.14
N TRP A 122 -10.64 0.04 15.20
CA TRP A 122 -10.98 0.66 16.47
C TRP A 122 -10.85 2.17 16.32
N MET A 123 -11.88 2.90 16.73
CA MET A 123 -11.89 4.36 16.70
C MET A 123 -12.49 4.84 18.01
N GLU A 124 -11.78 5.69 18.72
CA GLU A 124 -12.29 6.33 19.93
C GLU A 124 -13.54 7.16 19.57
N TRP A 125 -14.59 7.05 20.38
CA TRP A 125 -15.91 7.59 20.09
C TRP A 125 -16.57 7.11 18.77
N GLY A 126 -16.12 6.01 18.18
CA GLY A 126 -16.59 5.54 16.86
C GLY A 126 -18.09 5.20 16.77
N ASN A 127 -18.79 5.09 17.90
CA ASN A 127 -20.24 4.92 18.01
C ASN A 127 -21.02 6.23 18.19
N VAL A 128 -20.33 7.37 18.31
CA VAL A 128 -20.94 8.69 18.52
C VAL A 128 -20.98 9.44 17.20
N TRP A 129 -22.19 9.61 16.67
CA TRP A 129 -22.43 10.25 15.36
C TRP A 129 -21.93 11.70 15.26
N ARG A 130 -21.79 12.39 16.40
CA ARG A 130 -21.26 13.77 16.47
C ARG A 130 -19.76 13.84 16.23
N HIS A 131 -19.05 12.74 16.46
CA HIS A 131 -17.60 12.64 16.31
C HIS A 131 -17.22 11.93 15.01
N TRP A 132 -17.95 10.88 14.65
CA TRP A 132 -17.74 10.10 13.44
C TRP A 132 -19.03 9.92 12.65
N ARG A 133 -18.98 10.29 11.37
CA ARG A 133 -20.04 10.00 10.41
C ARG A 133 -19.62 8.85 9.51
N ARG A 134 -20.56 7.98 9.18
CA ARG A 134 -20.38 7.02 8.09
C ARG A 134 -20.93 7.62 6.83
N ILE A 135 -20.10 7.70 5.80
CA ILE A 135 -20.48 8.27 4.52
C ILE A 135 -20.12 7.29 3.41
N SER A 136 -20.91 7.29 2.34
CA SER A 136 -20.49 6.68 1.09
C SER A 136 -19.53 7.61 0.37
N HIS A 137 -18.46 7.04 -0.20
CA HIS A 137 -17.46 7.81 -0.93
C HIS A 137 -17.18 7.12 -2.27
N SER A 138 -17.37 7.84 -3.38
CA SER A 138 -17.22 7.30 -4.75
C SER A 138 -15.84 6.70 -5.00
N ASP A 139 -14.82 7.35 -4.46
CA ASP A 139 -13.42 6.97 -4.67
C ASP A 139 -12.94 5.93 -3.66
N SER A 140 -13.80 5.48 -2.75
CA SER A 140 -13.47 4.40 -1.83
C SER A 140 -13.85 3.06 -2.45
N ARG A 141 -12.92 2.10 -2.40
CA ARG A 141 -13.23 0.71 -2.75
C ARG A 141 -14.11 0.02 -1.71
N PHE A 142 -14.24 0.60 -0.53
CA PHE A 142 -15.21 0.20 0.47
C PHE A 142 -16.44 1.10 0.35
N GLY A 143 -17.64 0.53 0.30
CA GLY A 143 -18.88 1.30 0.09
C GLY A 143 -19.18 2.37 1.16
N GLU A 144 -18.50 2.30 2.31
CA GLU A 144 -18.57 3.28 3.39
C GLU A 144 -17.17 3.60 3.92
N VAL A 145 -16.96 4.86 4.31
CA VAL A 145 -15.79 5.35 5.03
C VAL A 145 -16.20 6.10 6.29
N ALA A 146 -15.29 6.23 7.25
CA ALA A 146 -15.54 7.00 8.47
C ALA A 146 -15.00 8.41 8.28
N GLU A 147 -15.87 9.42 8.37
CA GLU A 147 -15.51 10.84 8.38
C GLU A 147 -15.46 11.33 9.83
N LEU A 148 -14.29 11.77 10.26
CA LEU A 148 -14.14 12.53 11.50
C LEU A 148 -14.84 13.88 11.34
N VAL A 149 -15.65 14.27 12.31
CA VAL A 149 -16.36 15.56 12.30
C VAL A 149 -15.70 16.55 13.25
N SER A 150 -15.48 16.09 14.48
CA SER A 150 -15.16 16.94 15.63
C SER A 150 -14.71 16.10 16.79
N VAL A 151 -13.48 16.25 17.26
CA VAL A 151 -12.95 15.59 18.47
C VAL A 151 -11.89 16.48 19.12
N CYS A 152 -11.68 16.29 20.43
CA CYS A 152 -10.58 16.90 21.17
C CYS A 152 -9.28 16.07 21.17
N TRP A 153 -9.33 14.83 20.67
CA TRP A 153 -8.15 14.03 20.33
C TRP A 153 -8.54 12.94 19.33
N LEU A 154 -7.58 12.53 18.51
CA LEU A 154 -7.73 11.40 17.59
C LEU A 154 -7.09 10.17 18.22
N ASP A 155 -7.80 9.04 18.27
CA ASP A 155 -7.20 7.75 18.60
C ASP A 155 -7.88 6.69 17.73
N ILE A 156 -7.13 6.19 16.75
CA ILE A 156 -7.56 5.15 15.82
C ILE A 156 -6.54 4.03 15.78
N ALA A 157 -7.02 2.80 15.70
CA ALA A 157 -6.17 1.62 15.56
C ALA A 157 -6.79 0.62 14.58
N GLY A 158 -5.96 0.00 13.77
CA GLY A 158 -6.35 -1.12 12.92
C GLY A 158 -5.42 -2.29 13.12
N SER A 159 -5.90 -3.49 12.85
CA SER A 159 -5.09 -4.69 12.94
C SER A 159 -5.39 -5.65 11.80
N ILE A 160 -4.37 -6.38 11.38
CA ILE A 160 -4.51 -7.49 10.43
C ILE A 160 -3.76 -8.71 10.94
N ASN A 161 -4.34 -9.88 10.70
CA ASN A 161 -3.73 -11.15 11.08
C ASN A 161 -2.44 -11.35 10.26
N SER A 162 -1.30 -11.51 10.94
CA SER A 162 0.00 -11.65 10.30
C SER A 162 0.14 -12.95 9.50
N GLY A 163 -0.71 -13.95 9.76
CA GLY A 163 -0.79 -15.17 8.97
C GLY A 163 -1.28 -14.97 7.54
N LEU A 164 -1.88 -13.81 7.22
CA LEU A 164 -2.24 -13.44 5.84
C LEU A 164 -1.05 -12.92 5.02
N LEU A 165 0.00 -12.47 5.72
CA LEU A 165 1.17 -11.87 5.12
C LEU A 165 2.15 -12.95 4.64
N SER A 166 2.93 -12.63 3.62
CA SER A 166 4.04 -13.47 3.17
C SER A 166 5.06 -13.63 4.31
N LYS A 167 5.57 -14.85 4.46
CA LYS A 167 6.53 -15.22 5.51
C LYS A 167 7.92 -14.79 5.10
N LYS A 168 8.75 -14.42 6.09
CA LYS A 168 10.14 -13.98 5.91
C LYS A 168 10.24 -12.78 4.97
N THR A 169 9.33 -11.83 5.18
CA THR A 169 9.11 -10.72 4.27
C THR A 169 9.01 -9.42 5.06
N TRP A 170 9.62 -8.37 4.52
CA TRP A 170 9.45 -7.01 5.02
C TRP A 170 8.17 -6.40 4.48
N TYR A 171 7.42 -5.79 5.39
CA TYR A 171 6.21 -5.05 5.10
C TYR A 171 6.35 -3.63 5.61
N THR A 172 5.67 -2.73 4.93
CA THR A 172 5.53 -1.34 5.33
C THR A 172 4.06 -1.06 5.63
N ALA A 173 3.79 -0.52 6.81
CA ALA A 173 2.47 -0.08 7.23
C ALA A 173 2.24 1.38 6.86
N TYR A 174 1.05 1.68 6.35
CA TYR A 174 0.62 3.01 5.91
C TYR A 174 -0.74 3.35 6.50
N ILE A 175 -0.97 4.65 6.73
CA ILE A 175 -2.31 5.21 6.84
C ILE A 175 -2.69 5.82 5.50
N VAL A 176 -3.90 5.51 5.02
CA VAL A 176 -4.46 6.06 3.78
C VAL A 176 -5.67 6.91 4.14
N PHE A 177 -5.67 8.18 3.76
CA PHE A 177 -6.69 9.11 4.21
C PHE A 177 -7.03 10.23 3.23
N LYS A 178 -8.17 10.89 3.46
CA LYS A 178 -8.58 12.13 2.78
C LYS A 178 -8.86 13.21 3.81
N LEU A 179 -8.49 14.44 3.49
CA LEU A 179 -8.87 15.64 4.24
C LEU A 179 -10.08 16.26 3.56
N ALA A 180 -11.14 16.54 4.31
CA ALA A 180 -12.28 17.25 3.75
C ALA A 180 -11.94 18.74 3.57
N SER A 181 -12.65 19.42 2.67
CA SER A 181 -12.53 20.86 2.51
C SER A 181 -12.79 21.57 3.86
N GLY A 182 -11.84 22.42 4.27
CA GLY A 182 -11.87 23.12 5.55
C GLY A 182 -11.48 22.27 6.76
N ALA A 183 -10.85 21.10 6.57
CA ALA A 183 -10.20 20.38 7.65
C ALA A 183 -9.03 21.21 8.22
N TYR A 184 -8.87 21.21 9.54
CA TYR A 184 -7.77 21.89 10.21
C TYR A 184 -7.45 21.23 11.55
N GLY A 185 -6.30 21.56 12.14
CA GLY A 185 -5.93 21.13 13.50
C GLY A 185 -5.21 19.79 13.55
N LEU A 186 -4.72 19.31 12.41
CA LEU A 186 -3.89 18.10 12.29
C LEU A 186 -2.47 18.39 11.80
N ASN A 187 -2.16 19.67 11.66
CA ASN A 187 -0.87 20.21 11.27
C ASN A 187 0.08 20.33 12.45
N SER A 188 -0.45 20.54 13.66
CA SER A 188 0.33 20.55 14.88
C SER A 188 -0.54 20.25 16.11
N PRO A 189 -0.04 19.49 17.09
CA PRO A 189 1.25 18.78 17.10
C PRO A 189 1.24 17.56 16.16
N PRO A 190 2.42 17.05 15.75
CA PRO A 190 2.52 15.77 15.03
C PRO A 190 1.83 14.64 15.80
N GLN A 191 1.15 13.77 15.07
CA GLN A 191 0.44 12.63 15.63
C GLN A 191 1.42 11.50 15.90
N LYS A 192 1.37 10.95 17.12
CA LYS A 192 2.13 9.77 17.49
C LYS A 192 1.53 8.57 16.79
N VAL A 193 2.36 7.79 16.12
CA VAL A 193 1.98 6.52 15.51
C VAL A 193 2.76 5.38 16.12
N SER A 194 2.15 4.20 16.17
CA SER A 194 2.81 3.00 16.66
C SER A 194 2.48 1.80 15.79
N VAL A 195 3.49 0.99 15.49
CA VAL A 195 3.37 -0.28 14.76
C VAL A 195 3.89 -1.40 15.63
N SER A 196 3.11 -2.46 15.81
CA SER A 196 3.52 -3.59 16.66
C SER A 196 3.18 -4.96 16.07
N LEU A 197 4.09 -5.91 16.22
CA LEU A 197 3.95 -7.30 15.80
C LEU A 197 4.63 -8.23 16.83
N GLY A 198 3.84 -8.93 17.64
CA GLY A 198 4.38 -9.77 18.70
C GLY A 198 5.17 -8.95 19.72
N ALA A 199 6.46 -9.26 19.91
CA ALA A 199 7.35 -8.50 20.78
C ALA A 199 7.91 -7.22 20.14
N TYR A 200 7.81 -7.09 18.82
CA TYR A 200 8.21 -5.87 18.11
C TYR A 200 7.18 -4.77 18.35
N SER A 201 7.65 -3.58 18.72
CA SER A 201 6.86 -2.36 18.79
C SER A 201 7.75 -1.17 18.44
N SER A 202 7.24 -0.30 17.60
CA SER A 202 7.90 0.95 17.22
C SER A 202 6.93 2.10 17.37
N ASP A 203 7.47 3.26 17.76
CA ASP A 203 6.76 4.51 17.90
C ASP A 203 7.46 5.57 17.03
N SER A 204 6.69 6.33 16.27
CA SER A 204 7.17 7.47 15.50
C SER A 204 6.13 8.59 15.52
N PHE A 205 6.39 9.68 14.80
CA PHE A 205 5.47 10.81 14.69
C PHE A 205 5.30 11.17 13.23
N ILE A 206 4.06 11.47 12.82
CA ILE A 206 3.72 11.91 11.48
C ILE A 206 2.87 13.17 11.54
N THR A 207 2.80 13.92 10.44
CA THR A 207 1.90 15.06 10.31
C THR A 207 0.83 14.77 9.27
N LEU A 208 -0.42 14.64 9.71
CA LEU A 208 -1.55 14.32 8.83
C LEU A 208 -1.98 15.52 7.97
N GLN A 209 -1.68 16.77 8.36
CA GLN A 209 -1.98 17.99 7.60
C GLN A 209 -0.74 18.87 7.43
N GLN A 210 -0.25 19.11 6.22
CA GLN A 210 0.78 20.14 6.00
C GLN A 210 0.13 21.53 5.88
N ASP A 211 0.86 22.57 6.27
CA ASP A 211 0.46 23.94 6.02
C ASP A 211 0.84 24.31 4.57
N ASP A 212 0.02 25.10 3.90
CA ASP A 212 0.17 25.42 2.46
C ASP A 212 1.43 26.27 2.14
N ASP A 213 2.21 26.65 3.17
CA ASP A 213 3.40 27.50 3.04
C ASP A 213 4.74 26.71 2.98
N ASP A 214 4.71 25.38 3.09
CA ASP A 214 5.91 24.50 3.07
C ASP A 214 6.29 24.00 1.66
N ASP A 215 5.92 24.73 0.60
CA ASP A 215 6.34 24.48 -0.80
C ASP A 215 7.82 24.88 -1.06
N ASP A 216 8.62 25.08 -0.02
CA ASP A 216 10.06 25.28 -0.15
C ASP A 216 10.73 23.93 -0.46
N GLU A 217 11.00 23.76 -1.76
CA GLU A 217 11.86 22.77 -2.39
C GLU A 217 13.20 22.61 -1.63
N GLU A 218 13.31 21.60 -0.77
CA GLU A 218 14.56 20.90 -0.54
C GLU A 218 14.32 19.39 -0.67
N GLU A 219 14.61 18.85 -1.88
CA GLU A 219 14.84 17.43 -2.09
C GLU A 219 16.14 17.02 -1.38
N GLU A 220 16.15 17.05 -0.06
CA GLU A 220 17.14 16.27 0.69
C GLU A 220 16.76 14.79 0.55
N GLU A 221 17.75 13.96 0.20
CA GLU A 221 17.67 12.49 0.11
C GLU A 221 17.46 11.82 1.48
N GLU A 222 16.65 12.43 2.36
CA GLU A 222 16.29 11.96 3.69
C GLU A 222 15.02 11.11 3.63
N GLU A 223 14.98 10.11 4.51
CA GLU A 223 14.05 8.97 4.54
C GLU A 223 12.61 9.35 4.15
N ASP A 224 12.02 8.55 3.23
CA ASP A 224 10.64 8.68 2.73
C ASP A 224 9.56 8.55 3.83
N LYS A 225 9.96 8.24 5.06
CA LYS A 225 9.11 7.90 6.20
C LYS A 225 8.44 9.14 6.78
N GLY A 226 7.12 9.07 7.01
CA GLY A 226 6.33 10.20 7.51
C GLY A 226 5.97 11.26 6.45
N LYS A 227 6.51 11.19 5.23
CA LYS A 227 6.12 12.08 4.12
C LYS A 227 4.76 11.65 3.54
N ARG A 228 3.91 12.63 3.28
CA ARG A 228 2.62 12.43 2.61
C ARG A 228 2.84 12.22 1.12
N LYS A 229 2.14 11.23 0.55
CA LYS A 229 2.09 10.98 -0.89
C LYS A 229 0.66 10.96 -1.39
N LEU A 230 0.38 11.65 -2.50
CA LEU A 230 -0.90 11.57 -3.19
C LEU A 230 -0.92 10.33 -4.08
N ARG A 231 -1.95 9.50 -3.95
CA ARG A 231 -2.16 8.29 -4.73
C ARG A 231 -2.96 8.59 -5.99
N ASP A 232 -2.87 7.70 -6.97
CA ASP A 232 -3.65 7.76 -8.23
C ASP A 232 -5.18 7.73 -8.01
N ASP A 233 -5.65 7.22 -6.86
CA ASP A 233 -7.07 7.18 -6.46
C ASP A 233 -7.53 8.46 -5.71
N GLY A 234 -6.65 9.48 -5.66
CA GLY A 234 -6.89 10.76 -5.00
C GLY A 234 -6.84 10.70 -3.47
N TRP A 235 -6.52 9.54 -2.88
CA TRP A 235 -6.26 9.44 -1.44
C TRP A 235 -4.82 9.81 -1.11
N MET A 236 -4.57 10.31 0.09
CA MET A 236 -3.22 10.48 0.62
C MET A 236 -2.78 9.20 1.32
N GLU A 237 -1.48 8.92 1.31
CA GLU A 237 -0.87 7.90 2.14
C GLU A 237 0.35 8.44 2.89
N ILE A 238 0.56 7.97 4.11
CA ILE A 238 1.75 8.24 4.92
C ILE A 238 2.25 6.91 5.47
N GLU A 239 3.55 6.68 5.35
CA GLU A 239 4.24 5.55 5.97
C GLU A 239 4.28 5.70 7.49
N LEU A 240 3.87 4.64 8.19
CA LEU A 240 3.91 4.54 9.65
C LEU A 240 5.23 3.91 10.11
N ASP A 241 5.49 2.70 9.63
CA ASP A 241 6.75 1.98 9.87
C ASP A 241 6.89 0.73 9.01
N ASP A 242 8.12 0.22 8.96
CA ASP A 242 8.48 -1.09 8.44
C ASP A 242 8.46 -2.15 9.55
N PHE A 243 8.05 -3.36 9.21
CA PHE A 243 8.11 -4.51 10.09
C PHE A 243 8.44 -5.79 9.31
N TYR A 244 9.09 -6.73 9.98
CA TYR A 244 9.47 -8.01 9.39
C TYR A 244 8.57 -9.13 9.90
N ASN A 245 7.99 -9.90 8.98
CA ASN A 245 7.16 -11.06 9.32
C ASN A 245 8.05 -12.32 9.39
N ASP A 246 8.58 -12.63 10.57
CA ASP A 246 9.62 -13.65 10.79
C ASP A 246 9.12 -15.09 11.00
N GLU A 247 7.80 -15.30 11.14
CA GLU A 247 7.17 -16.59 11.43
C GLU A 247 7.43 -17.13 12.87
N GLY A 248 7.94 -16.30 13.80
CA GLY A 248 8.44 -16.70 15.11
C GLY A 248 7.45 -16.62 16.28
N ASP A 249 6.40 -17.46 16.27
CA ASP A 249 5.84 -18.20 17.41
C ASP A 249 4.48 -18.80 17.04
N LYS A 250 4.17 -19.97 17.61
CA LYS A 250 2.91 -20.71 17.41
C LYS A 250 1.71 -20.03 18.09
N GLY A 251 1.36 -18.82 17.64
CA GLY A 251 0.16 -18.11 18.07
C GLY A 251 -0.32 -17.15 16.98
N GLU A 252 -1.63 -16.95 16.87
CA GLU A 252 -2.20 -15.89 16.04
C GLU A 252 -1.66 -14.54 16.51
N ARG A 253 -0.82 -13.91 15.71
CA ARG A 253 -0.34 -12.54 15.94
C ARG A 253 -1.08 -11.60 14.99
N ASN A 254 -1.40 -10.43 15.49
CA ASN A 254 -1.91 -9.35 14.65
C ASN A 254 -0.82 -8.28 14.56
N ILE A 255 -0.58 -7.77 13.37
CA ILE A 255 0.09 -6.49 13.21
C ILE A 255 -0.93 -5.41 13.55
N ALA A 256 -0.59 -4.50 14.46
CA ALA A 256 -1.44 -3.39 14.86
C ALA A 256 -0.76 -2.07 14.49
N GLY A 257 -1.51 -1.20 13.81
CA GLY A 257 -1.14 0.18 13.56
C GLY A 257 -2.05 1.10 14.38
N LYS A 258 -1.48 2.07 15.08
CA LYS A 258 -2.22 3.05 15.87
C LYS A 258 -1.77 4.46 15.50
N VAL A 259 -2.71 5.40 15.45
CA VAL A 259 -2.46 6.83 15.29
C VAL A 259 -3.18 7.56 16.41
N THR A 260 -2.43 8.38 17.14
CA THR A 260 -2.93 9.18 18.26
C THR A 260 -2.52 10.63 18.12
N ASP A 261 -3.47 11.52 18.32
CA ASP A 261 -3.24 12.95 18.46
C ASP A 261 -3.53 13.35 19.91
N LYS A 262 -2.69 14.18 20.52
CA LYS A 262 -2.95 14.80 21.81
C LYS A 262 -3.08 16.30 21.59
N MET A 263 -4.29 16.81 21.43
CA MET A 263 -4.55 18.25 21.49
C MET A 263 -4.49 18.75 22.95
N MET A 264 -3.37 18.57 23.64
CA MET A 264 -3.16 19.19 24.96
C MET A 264 -2.84 20.67 24.73
N GLY A 265 -3.73 21.58 25.17
CA GLY A 265 -3.44 23.01 25.27
C GLY A 265 -4.51 24.00 24.78
N LYS A 266 -5.63 23.56 24.21
CA LYS A 266 -6.77 24.46 23.92
C LYS A 266 -7.70 24.51 25.13
N THR A 267 -7.51 25.53 25.97
CA THR A 267 -8.35 25.81 27.15
C THR A 267 -9.78 26.09 26.71
N PHE A 268 -10.73 25.21 27.00
CA PHE A 268 -12.15 25.51 26.91
C PHE A 268 -12.61 26.08 28.25
N SER A 269 -12.78 27.39 28.32
CA SER A 269 -13.37 28.08 29.48
C SER A 269 -14.89 27.95 29.42
N PHE A 270 -15.50 27.36 30.45
CA PHE A 270 -16.95 27.37 30.65
C PHE A 270 -17.28 28.44 31.68
N ASP A 271 -18.07 29.45 31.31
CA ASP A 271 -18.70 30.36 32.26
C ASP A 271 -20.12 29.85 32.56
N SER A 272 -20.35 29.50 33.82
CA SER A 272 -21.59 28.94 34.34
C SER A 272 -22.45 30.06 34.92
N GLU A 273 -23.12 30.89 34.13
CA GLU A 273 -24.23 31.67 34.71
C GLU A 273 -25.22 32.36 33.76
N ASN A 274 -25.02 32.41 32.44
CA ASN A 274 -26.00 33.11 31.60
C ASN A 274 -26.24 32.42 30.25
N ASP A 275 -27.47 31.97 30.04
CA ASP A 275 -28.08 31.58 28.77
C ASP A 275 -28.07 32.76 27.78
N ASN A 276 -26.91 33.09 27.22
CA ASN A 276 -26.81 33.94 26.03
C ASN A 276 -25.66 33.47 25.12
N MET A 277 -26.06 33.06 23.92
CA MET A 277 -25.23 32.66 22.80
C MET A 277 -24.60 33.90 22.16
N LEU A 278 -23.28 34.02 22.23
CA LEU A 278 -22.48 34.83 21.33
C LEU A 278 -21.58 33.87 20.54
N VAL A 279 -22.03 33.52 19.33
CA VAL A 279 -21.28 32.74 18.36
C VAL A 279 -20.93 33.66 17.21
N ASP A 280 -19.66 34.05 17.15
CA ASP A 280 -18.93 34.43 15.94
C ASP A 280 -17.45 34.38 16.37
N VAL A 281 -16.65 33.38 15.98
CA VAL A 281 -16.15 33.12 14.63
C VAL A 281 -15.98 31.61 14.42
N GLU A 282 -16.18 31.18 13.18
CA GLU A 282 -16.14 29.80 12.65
C GLU A 282 -15.02 28.89 13.19
N ASP A 283 -15.30 28.19 14.29
CA ASP A 283 -14.53 27.01 14.69
C ASP A 283 -15.10 25.76 13.96
N ARG A 284 -14.56 25.43 12.79
CA ARG A 284 -14.76 24.10 12.17
C ARG A 284 -13.82 23.11 12.86
N LEU A 285 -13.81 21.83 12.54
CA LEU A 285 -12.99 20.86 13.30
C LEU A 285 -12.37 19.88 12.30
N PRO A 286 -11.29 19.17 12.66
CA PRO A 286 -10.59 18.33 11.70
C PRO A 286 -11.52 17.29 11.09
N ARG A 287 -11.51 17.22 9.76
CA ARG A 287 -12.25 16.22 8.99
C ARG A 287 -11.29 15.32 8.22
N ILE A 288 -11.10 14.10 8.70
CA ILE A 288 -10.30 13.05 8.07
C ILE A 288 -11.17 11.84 7.78
N GLN A 289 -10.93 11.20 6.64
CA GLN A 289 -11.36 9.83 6.40
C GLN A 289 -10.12 8.94 6.35
N ALA A 290 -10.00 7.91 7.18
CA ALA A 290 -8.77 7.11 7.27
C ALA A 290 -9.01 5.60 7.10
N MET A 291 -8.01 4.92 6.55
CA MET A 291 -7.88 3.47 6.38
C MET A 291 -6.43 3.07 6.68
N ILE A 292 -6.16 1.82 7.05
CA ILE A 292 -4.79 1.33 7.24
C ILE A 292 -4.44 0.32 6.14
N HIS A 293 -3.27 0.46 5.54
CA HIS A 293 -2.77 -0.35 4.44
C HIS A 293 -1.42 -0.96 4.84
N ALA A 294 -1.21 -2.27 4.66
CA ALA A 294 0.10 -2.90 4.74
C ALA A 294 0.51 -3.39 3.34
N ALA A 295 1.69 -2.97 2.86
CA ALA A 295 2.24 -3.35 1.55
C ALA A 295 3.61 -4.00 1.70
N GLU A 296 3.89 -5.00 0.86
CA GLU A 296 5.18 -5.69 0.83
C GLU A 296 6.28 -4.81 0.23
N GLY A 297 7.39 -4.63 0.96
CA GLY A 297 8.51 -3.77 0.59
C GLY A 297 9.46 -4.39 -0.43
N ASN A 298 10.22 -3.56 -1.15
CA ASN A 298 11.20 -4.00 -2.14
C ASN A 298 12.57 -4.28 -1.45
N PRO A 299 13.14 -5.50 -1.52
CA PRO A 299 14.39 -5.84 -0.81
C PRO A 299 15.62 -5.04 -1.29
N ILE A 300 15.57 -4.47 -2.50
CA ILE A 300 16.73 -3.86 -3.17
C ILE A 300 17.28 -2.62 -2.45
N LYS A 301 16.50 -1.96 -1.57
CA LYS A 301 16.99 -0.77 -0.84
C LYS A 301 17.80 -1.09 0.44
N LYS A 302 17.89 -2.35 0.89
CA LYS A 302 18.38 -2.64 2.25
C LYS A 302 19.55 -3.61 2.38
N ASP A 303 20.12 -4.11 1.28
CA ASP A 303 21.37 -4.90 1.30
C ASP A 303 22.65 -4.03 1.47
N LEU A 304 22.54 -2.85 2.08
CA LEU A 304 23.67 -1.94 2.34
C LEU A 304 23.97 -1.69 3.83
N LEU A 305 23.44 -2.50 4.75
CA LEU A 305 23.85 -2.52 6.16
C LEU A 305 24.12 -3.94 6.66
#